data_AF-A0AAD7JVD7-F1
#
_entry.id   AF-A0AAD7JVD7-F1
#
_cell.length_a   1.000
_cell.length_b   1.000
_cell.length_c   1.000
_cell.angle_alpha   90.00
_cell.angle_beta   90.00
_cell.angle_gamma   90.00
#
_symmetry.space_group_name_H-M   'P 1'
#
loop_
_entity.id
_entity.type
_entity.pdbx_description
1 polymer ?
#
loop_
_entity_poly.entity_id
_entity_poly.type
_entity_poly.pdbx_seq_one_letter_code
_entity_poly.pdbx_strand_id
1 'polypeptide(L)'
;MIVSLVDPVRNADLAALARTCTSFHEIALDELWRHQDTIMNLIRCMPADLWTSTTDIPAQYAMFASDLLDSAQRLTRPIVASDWHRPLKYSHRVKSLSCGYYWDPDLIHVFQALRLCIPAYLLPNLHGLSWYYPHA
;
A
#
# COMPACT_ATOMS: atom_id res chain seq x y z
N MET A 1 -19.01 9.93 14.14
CA MET A 1 -17.66 10.17 14.70
C MET A 1 -16.68 9.77 13.60
N ILE A 2 -15.79 10.68 13.22
CA ILE A 2 -15.22 10.85 11.87
C ILE A 2 -14.59 9.57 11.33
N VAL A 3 -15.19 9.01 10.27
CA VAL A 3 -14.52 8.07 9.38
C VAL A 3 -13.45 8.91 8.70
N SER A 4 -12.17 8.68 9.05
CA SER A 4 -11.05 9.25 8.33
C SER A 4 -11.00 8.57 6.96
N LEU A 5 -11.90 8.97 6.06
CA LEU A 5 -11.70 8.80 4.64
C LEU A 5 -10.45 9.61 4.33
N VAL A 6 -9.34 8.91 4.09
CA VAL A 6 -8.15 9.51 3.52
C VAL A 6 -8.59 10.36 2.34
N ASP A 7 -8.48 11.68 2.47
CA ASP A 7 -8.91 12.62 1.45
C ASP A 7 -8.02 12.40 0.21
N PRO A 8 -8.55 11.81 -0.87
CA PRO A 8 -7.77 11.46 -2.04
C PRO A 8 -7.20 12.71 -2.73
N VAL A 9 -7.87 13.86 -2.59
CA VAL A 9 -7.41 15.14 -3.11
C VAL A 9 -6.17 15.59 -2.34
N ARG A 10 -6.21 15.51 -1.00
CA ARG A 10 -5.06 15.84 -0.14
C ARG A 10 -3.83 15.00 -0.48
N ASN A 11 -4.01 13.69 -0.68
CA ASN A 11 -2.89 12.81 -1.03
C ASN A 11 -2.33 13.09 -2.42
N ALA A 12 -3.19 13.41 -3.40
CA ALA A 12 -2.76 13.82 -4.73
C ALA A 12 -1.91 15.10 -4.68
N ASP A 13 -2.34 16.09 -3.89
CA ASP A 13 -1.62 17.35 -3.69
C ASP A 13 -0.27 17.14 -2.99
N LEU A 14 -0.23 16.33 -1.92
CA LEU A 14 1.02 15.98 -1.24
C LEU A 14 1.98 15.24 -2.17
N ALA A 15 1.48 14.30 -2.97
CA ALA A 15 2.29 13.57 -3.94
C ALA A 15 2.79 14.49 -5.07
N ALA A 16 1.98 15.44 -5.51
CA ALA A 16 2.40 16.46 -6.47
C ALA A 16 3.49 17.35 -5.88
N LEU A 17 3.29 17.87 -4.67
CA LEU A 17 4.25 18.72 -3.96
C LEU A 17 5.59 18.01 -3.75
N ALA A 18 5.55 16.73 -3.36
CA ALA A 18 6.75 15.90 -3.20
C ALA A 18 7.54 15.74 -4.51
N ARG A 19 6.90 15.79 -5.68
CA ARG A 19 7.55 15.65 -6.98
C ARG A 19 8.00 16.97 -7.59
N THR A 20 7.33 18.08 -7.30
CA THR A 20 7.57 19.37 -7.97
C THR A 20 8.48 20.31 -7.20
N CYS A 21 8.58 20.18 -5.87
CA CYS A 21 9.40 21.07 -5.04
C CYS A 21 10.37 20.28 -4.15
N THR A 22 11.67 20.45 -4.39
CA THR A 22 12.74 19.79 -3.60
C THR A 22 12.72 20.25 -2.14
N SER A 23 12.40 21.51 -1.86
CA SER A 23 12.30 22.05 -0.50
C SER A 23 11.17 21.41 0.32
N PHE A 24 10.09 20.98 -0.34
CA PHE A 24 8.96 20.31 0.30
C PHE A 24 8.98 18.79 0.14
N HIS A 25 9.98 18.23 -0.56
CA HIS A 25 10.05 16.80 -0.87
C HIS A 25 9.90 15.92 0.38
N GLU A 26 10.76 16.16 1.37
CA GLU A 26 10.81 15.35 2.59
C GLU A 26 9.55 15.53 3.45
N ILE A 27 9.07 16.78 3.60
CA ILE A 27 7.91 17.10 4.44
C ILE A 27 6.63 16.55 3.81
N ALA A 28 6.49 16.64 2.49
CA ALA A 28 5.34 16.12 1.77
C ALA A 28 5.31 14.58 1.80
N LEU A 29 6.47 13.92 1.67
CA LEU A 29 6.55 12.46 1.85
C LEU A 29 6.25 12.04 3.29
N ASP A 30 6.72 12.77 4.30
CA ASP A 30 6.40 12.50 5.70
C ASP A 30 4.90 12.54 5.95
N GLU A 31 4.20 13.53 5.42
CA GLU A 31 2.75 13.65 5.59
C GLU A 31 1.97 12.63 4.74
N LEU A 32 2.42 12.37 3.51
CA LEU A 32 1.80 11.39 2.62
C LEU A 32 1.83 9.97 3.21
N TRP A 33 2.95 9.59 3.84
CA TRP A 33 3.15 8.25 4.39
C TRP A 33 2.74 8.13 5.87
N ARG A 34 2.47 9.25 6.56
CA ARG A 34 2.18 9.29 8.01
C ARG A 34 1.08 8.31 8.45
N HIS A 35 -0.02 8.28 7.71
CA HIS A 35 -1.18 7.42 7.96
C HIS A 35 -1.43 6.56 6.74
N GLN A 36 -1.56 5.25 6.93
CA GLN A 36 -1.88 4.31 5.85
C GLN A 36 -3.10 3.47 6.24
N ASP A 37 -4.03 3.27 5.31
CA ASP A 37 -5.21 2.40 5.51
C ASP A 37 -4.95 0.93 5.19
N THR A 38 -3.77 0.65 4.64
CA THR A 38 -3.32 -0.70 4.33
C THR A 38 -1.81 -0.74 4.23
N ILE A 39 -1.22 -1.85 4.67
CA ILE A 39 0.21 -2.13 4.48
C ILE A 39 0.54 -2.30 2.99
N MET A 40 -0.46 -2.58 2.15
CA MET A 40 -0.27 -2.81 0.72
C MET A 40 0.27 -1.60 -0.01
N ASN A 41 0.04 -0.37 0.45
CA ASN A 41 0.62 0.82 -0.18
C ASN A 41 2.16 0.77 -0.14
N LEU A 42 2.74 0.26 0.96
CA LEU A 42 4.19 0.03 1.05
C LEU A 42 4.62 -1.15 0.18
N ILE A 43 3.85 -2.25 0.19
CA ILE A 43 4.19 -3.46 -0.54
C ILE A 43 4.15 -3.23 -2.05
N ARG A 44 3.18 -2.44 -2.55
CA ARG A 44 3.07 -2.01 -3.96
C ARG A 44 4.26 -1.13 -4.41
N CYS A 45 5.13 -0.67 -3.50
CA CYS A 45 6.40 -0.03 -3.86
C CYS A 45 7.49 -1.01 -4.30
N MET A 46 7.28 -2.32 -4.14
CA MET A 46 8.20 -3.35 -4.62
C MET A 46 8.36 -3.29 -6.15
N PRO A 47 9.43 -3.89 -6.71
CA PRO A 47 9.68 -3.89 -8.14
C PRO A 47 8.49 -4.37 -8.98
N ALA A 48 8.24 -3.73 -10.12
CA ALA A 48 7.08 -4.02 -10.96
C ALA A 48 7.07 -5.45 -11.50
N ASP A 49 8.25 -6.05 -11.71
CA ASP A 49 8.39 -7.44 -12.14
C ASP A 49 7.88 -8.45 -11.11
N LEU A 50 7.73 -8.06 -9.83
CA LEU A 50 7.18 -8.90 -8.77
C LEU A 50 5.67 -9.08 -8.88
N TRP A 51 4.99 -8.16 -9.58
CA TRP A 51 3.53 -8.10 -9.64
C TRP A 51 3.02 -8.47 -11.03
N THR A 52 1.95 -9.26 -11.08
CA THR A 52 1.21 -9.44 -12.34
C THR A 52 0.38 -8.19 -12.61
N SER A 53 0.63 -7.50 -13.73
CA SER A 53 -0.23 -6.40 -14.16
C SER A 53 -1.50 -6.96 -14.80
N THR A 54 -2.65 -6.59 -14.28
CA THR A 54 -3.97 -7.02 -14.77
C THR A 54 -4.41 -6.29 -16.04
N THR A 55 -3.46 -6.09 -16.98
CA THR A 55 -3.70 -5.41 -18.25
C THR A 55 -4.06 -6.37 -19.39
N ASP A 56 -3.86 -7.68 -19.23
CA ASP A 56 -4.16 -8.69 -20.24
C ASP A 56 -5.60 -9.22 -20.18
N ILE A 57 -6.57 -8.33 -19.93
CA ILE A 57 -7.98 -8.71 -19.97
C ILE A 57 -8.60 -8.13 -21.23
N PRO A 58 -9.16 -8.96 -22.12
CA PRO A 58 -9.89 -8.48 -23.27
C PRO A 58 -10.94 -7.46 -22.81
N ALA A 59 -10.97 -6.29 -23.46
CA ALA A 59 -11.77 -5.13 -23.05
C ALA A 59 -13.25 -5.45 -22.78
N GLN A 60 -13.78 -6.49 -23.43
CA GLN A 60 -15.13 -7.03 -23.23
C GLN A 60 -15.44 -7.54 -21.82
N TYR A 61 -14.43 -7.85 -21.00
CA TYR A 61 -14.59 -8.29 -19.61
C TYR A 61 -14.20 -7.23 -18.58
N ALA A 62 -13.60 -6.10 -19.00
CA ALA A 62 -13.11 -5.05 -18.11
C ALA A 62 -14.21 -4.45 -17.20
N MET A 63 -15.45 -4.41 -17.68
CA MET A 63 -16.60 -3.89 -16.94
C MET A 63 -17.08 -4.79 -15.78
N PHE A 64 -16.81 -6.09 -15.85
CA PHE A 64 -17.09 -7.06 -14.76
C PHE A 64 -15.84 -7.39 -13.93
N ALA A 65 -14.67 -6.98 -14.42
CA ALA A 65 -13.40 -7.25 -13.81
C ALA A 65 -13.04 -6.20 -12.74
N SER A 66 -13.49 -4.94 -12.81
CA SER A 66 -13.01 -3.89 -11.89
C SER A 66 -13.03 -4.27 -10.41
N ASP A 67 -14.05 -4.99 -9.94
CA ASP A 67 -14.16 -5.43 -8.54
C ASP A 67 -13.38 -6.72 -8.21
N LEU A 68 -13.09 -7.53 -9.23
CA LEU A 68 -12.41 -8.84 -9.14
C LEU A 68 -10.92 -8.79 -9.56
N LEU A 69 -10.46 -7.64 -10.08
CA LEU A 69 -9.22 -7.51 -10.84
C LEU A 69 -8.24 -6.47 -10.30
N ASP A 70 -8.74 -5.46 -9.59
CA ASP A 70 -7.92 -4.63 -8.70
C ASP A 70 -7.41 -5.45 -7.49
N SER A 71 -7.99 -6.65 -7.34
CA SER A 71 -7.86 -7.69 -6.32
C SER A 71 -7.22 -8.99 -6.86
N ALA A 72 -6.45 -8.92 -7.96
CA ALA A 72 -5.67 -10.04 -8.48
C ALA A 72 -4.17 -9.73 -8.76
N GLN A 73 -3.54 -8.87 -7.97
CA GLN A 73 -2.09 -8.71 -7.93
C GLN A 73 -1.43 -9.94 -7.30
N ARG A 74 -1.05 -10.89 -8.16
CA ARG A 74 -0.30 -12.07 -7.76
C ARG A 74 1.20 -11.81 -7.83
N LEU A 75 1.93 -12.48 -6.94
CA LEU A 75 3.39 -12.55 -7.01
C LEU A 75 3.79 -13.40 -8.21
N THR A 76 4.61 -12.84 -9.11
CA THR A 76 5.17 -13.56 -10.28
C THR A 76 6.35 -14.44 -9.89
N ARG A 77 7.04 -14.08 -8.81
CA ARG A 77 8.22 -14.75 -8.25
C ARG A 77 8.25 -14.62 -6.73
N PRO A 78 9.04 -15.44 -6.02
CA PRO A 78 9.29 -15.24 -4.60
C PRO A 78 9.89 -13.86 -4.28
N ILE A 79 9.52 -13.32 -3.13
CA ILE A 79 10.08 -12.07 -2.59
C ILE A 79 11.51 -12.34 -2.12
N VAL A 80 12.44 -11.50 -2.54
CA VAL A 80 13.84 -11.55 -2.13
C VAL A 80 14.24 -10.30 -1.35
N ALA A 81 15.37 -10.35 -0.65
CA ALA A 81 15.81 -9.25 0.22
C ALA A 81 15.92 -7.89 -0.49
N SER A 82 16.31 -7.86 -1.77
CA SER A 82 16.45 -6.62 -2.55
C SER A 82 15.11 -5.93 -2.86
N ASP A 83 13.99 -6.67 -2.86
CA ASP A 83 12.66 -6.11 -3.15
C ASP A 83 12.22 -5.11 -2.07
N TRP A 84 12.78 -5.22 -0.88
CA TRP A 84 12.47 -4.37 0.27
C TRP A 84 13.12 -2.98 0.22
N HIS A 85 14.02 -2.71 -0.74
CA HIS A 85 14.75 -1.44 -0.81
C HIS A 85 13.82 -0.21 -0.87
N ARG A 86 12.79 -0.24 -1.72
CA ARG A 86 11.81 0.85 -1.85
C ARG A 86 10.83 0.90 -0.68
N PRO A 87 10.18 -0.21 -0.25
CA PRO A 87 9.33 -0.20 0.93
C PRO A 87 10.02 0.37 2.17
N LEU A 88 11.26 -0.04 2.46
CA LEU A 88 12.01 0.41 3.64
C LEU A 88 12.35 1.91 3.59
N LYS A 89 12.46 2.50 2.39
CA LYS A 89 12.66 3.95 2.24
C LYS A 89 11.48 4.77 2.76
N TYR A 90 10.26 4.23 2.71
CA TYR A 90 9.06 4.94 3.14
C TYR A 90 8.56 4.47 4.50
N SER A 91 8.95 3.28 4.93
CA SER A 91 8.36 2.61 6.09
C SER A 91 8.60 3.33 7.42
N HIS A 92 9.73 4.03 7.57
CA HIS A 92 10.02 4.84 8.76
C HIS A 92 9.11 6.09 8.89
N ARG A 93 8.43 6.50 7.82
CA ARG A 93 7.51 7.65 7.83
C ARG A 93 6.11 7.26 8.30
N VAL A 94 5.80 5.97 8.26
CA VAL A 94 4.51 5.44 8.72
C VAL A 94 4.44 5.49 10.24
N LYS A 95 3.50 6.29 10.74
CA LYS A 95 3.26 6.52 12.17
C LYS A 95 2.00 5.82 12.66
N SER A 96 1.03 5.66 11.77
CA SER A 96 -0.24 5.00 12.06
C SER A 96 -0.70 4.13 10.89
N LEU A 97 -1.21 2.95 11.23
CA LEU A 97 -1.77 2.00 10.28
C LEU A 97 -3.20 1.69 10.70
N SER A 98 -4.15 1.93 9.80
CA SER A 98 -5.51 1.42 9.92
C SER A 98 -5.61 0.12 9.14
N CYS A 99 -6.32 -0.86 9.67
CA CYS A 99 -6.71 -2.07 8.95
C CYS A 99 -8.23 -2.05 8.78
N GLY A 100 -8.65 -1.56 7.61
CA GLY A 100 -10.05 -1.46 7.21
C GLY A 100 -10.56 -2.64 6.40
N TYR A 101 -11.88 -2.72 6.25
CA TYR A 101 -12.67 -3.86 5.74
C TYR A 101 -12.46 -4.28 4.28
N TYR A 102 -11.43 -3.79 3.61
CA TYR A 102 -11.09 -4.27 2.29
C TYR A 102 -10.54 -5.70 2.45
N TRP A 103 -11.46 -6.67 2.40
CA TRP A 103 -11.16 -8.04 2.04
C TRP A 103 -10.63 -8.02 0.61
N ASP A 104 -9.40 -7.58 0.47
CA ASP A 104 -8.64 -7.77 -0.74
C ASP A 104 -8.15 -9.22 -0.68
N PRO A 105 -8.72 -10.13 -1.49
CA PRO A 105 -8.34 -11.55 -1.51
C PRO A 105 -6.85 -11.75 -1.78
N ASP A 106 -6.17 -10.79 -2.42
CA ASP A 106 -4.72 -10.85 -2.60
C ASP A 106 -3.96 -10.69 -1.29
N LEU A 107 -4.55 -9.97 -0.31
CA LEU A 107 -3.92 -9.78 0.99
C LEU A 107 -3.57 -11.12 1.62
N ILE A 108 -4.42 -12.14 1.50
CA ILE A 108 -4.14 -13.41 2.19
C ILE A 108 -2.90 -14.09 1.61
N HIS A 109 -2.75 -14.11 0.28
CA HIS A 109 -1.62 -14.73 -0.40
C HIS A 109 -0.35 -13.91 -0.22
N VAL A 110 -0.46 -12.58 -0.31
CA VAL A 110 0.64 -11.67 -0.06
C VAL A 110 1.08 -11.76 1.41
N PHE A 111 0.18 -11.73 2.39
CA PHE A 111 0.52 -11.89 3.80
C PHE A 111 1.18 -13.22 4.12
N GLN A 112 0.73 -14.32 3.49
CA GLN A 112 1.39 -15.62 3.61
C GLN A 112 2.84 -15.56 3.12
N ALA A 113 3.09 -14.96 1.96
CA ALA A 113 4.44 -14.77 1.42
C ALA A 113 5.27 -13.82 2.29
N LEU A 114 4.70 -12.68 2.71
CA LEU A 114 5.35 -11.70 3.57
C LEU A 114 5.76 -12.33 4.90
N ARG A 115 4.94 -13.16 5.52
CA ARG A 115 5.29 -13.84 6.78
C ARG A 115 6.63 -14.58 6.71
N LEU A 116 7.02 -15.08 5.54
CA LEU A 116 8.26 -15.83 5.34
C LEU A 116 9.48 -14.93 5.08
N CYS A 117 9.29 -13.67 4.69
CA CYS A 117 10.36 -12.81 4.20
C CYS A 117 10.32 -11.36 4.72
N ILE A 118 9.39 -11.05 5.64
CA ILE A 118 9.22 -9.72 6.19
C ILE A 118 10.47 -9.31 7.00
N PRO A 119 10.99 -8.09 6.81
CA PRO A 119 12.08 -7.57 7.62
C PRO A 119 11.67 -7.48 9.08
N ALA A 120 12.62 -7.69 9.99
CA ALA A 120 12.39 -7.61 11.44
C ALA A 120 11.82 -6.25 11.89
N TYR A 121 12.18 -5.17 11.19
CA TYR A 121 11.78 -3.80 11.53
C TYR A 121 11.12 -3.11 10.33
N LEU A 122 9.98 -3.63 9.87
CA LEU A 122 9.28 -3.01 8.75
C LEU A 122 8.76 -1.62 9.10
N LEU A 123 8.10 -1.43 10.25
CA LEU A 123 7.48 -0.15 10.64
C LEU A 123 8.09 0.36 11.95
N PRO A 124 9.33 0.87 11.95
CA PRO A 124 10.08 1.16 13.18
C PRO A 124 9.49 2.31 14.01
N ASN A 125 8.69 3.19 13.40
CA ASN A 125 8.10 4.37 14.05
C ASN A 125 6.57 4.27 14.24
N LEU A 126 6.01 3.07 14.08
CA LEU A 126 4.58 2.83 14.24
C LEU A 126 4.17 2.99 15.72
N HIS A 127 3.20 3.86 15.98
CA HIS A 127 2.64 4.05 17.32
C HIS A 127 1.11 4.13 17.34
N GLY A 128 0.47 4.11 16.16
CA GLY A 128 -0.98 3.95 16.02
C GLY A 128 -1.33 2.70 15.23
N LEU A 129 -2.14 1.82 15.80
CA LEU A 129 -2.72 0.69 15.08
C LEU A 129 -4.23 0.64 15.38
N SER A 130 -5.05 0.74 14.35
CA SER A 130 -6.51 0.71 14.46
C SER A 130 -7.12 -0.35 13.55
N TRP A 131 -8.19 -0.98 14.02
CA TRP A 131 -8.97 -1.96 13.27
C TRP A 131 -10.39 -1.44 13.12
N TYR A 132 -10.90 -1.36 11.90
CA TYR A 132 -12.29 -0.97 11.67
C TYR A 132 -13.14 -2.24 11.57
N TYR A 133 -13.97 -2.46 12.59
CA TYR A 133 -15.05 -3.45 12.56
C TYR A 133 -16.37 -2.71 12.30
N PRO A 134 -17.15 -3.07 11.27
CA PRO A 134 -18.49 -2.56 11.10
C PRO A 134 -19.30 -3.05 12.29
N HIS A 135 -19.97 -2.11 12.95
CA HIS A 135 -20.97 -2.45 13.94
C HIS A 135 -22.03 -3.33 13.26
N ALA A 136 -22.26 -4.51 13.85
CA ALA A 136 -23.26 -5.48 13.43
C ALA A 136 -24.69 -4.90 13.49
#